data_AF-A0A8T6NFI6-F1
#
_entry.id   AF-A0A8T6NFI6-F1
#
_cell.length_a   1.000
_cell.length_b   1.000
_cell.length_c   1.000
_cell.angle_alpha   90.00
_cell.angle_beta   90.00
_cell.angle_gamma   90.00
#
_symmetry.space_group_name_H-M   'P 1'
#
loop_
_entity.id
_entity.type
_entity.pdbx_description
1 polymer ?
#
loop_
_entity_poly.entity_id
_entity_poly.type
_entity_poly.pdbx_seq_one_letter_code
_entity_poly.pdbx_strand_id
1 'polypeptide(L)'
;SNFDIDNDTLLNALEAPDRWDTNPVDDDTDGDLLADGWEVSASERAISLGLVDNNTLNALGARGPMDPRMPDSDLDGIDDGAEDFDEDGLNRTHLLNRYCPGWDDPQNAECHIDPTTNKGGRFYDDLENYTNYEEFQNMTDPVLADTDEDGWADGSEVYHQDHDNDGMWSGWEFYFDFDPFDAADAFVDSDGDGYNNKCENKWNTNPKDPTSFPSQGELCTND
;
A
#
# COMPACT_ATOMS: atom_id res chain seq x y z
N SER A 1 -15.04 13.65 30.49
CA SER A 1 -14.51 14.76 29.69
C SER A 1 -14.16 14.17 28.35
N ASN A 2 -14.67 14.74 27.26
CA ASN A 2 -14.30 14.33 25.91
C ASN A 2 -13.01 15.07 25.57
N PHE A 3 -11.92 14.65 26.20
CA PHE A 3 -10.59 15.19 25.96
C PHE A 3 -9.79 14.08 25.29
N ASP A 4 -9.01 14.50 24.32
CA ASP A 4 -8.12 13.76 23.43
C ASP A 4 -7.04 14.81 23.15
N ILE A 5 -5.78 14.53 23.49
CA ILE A 5 -4.73 15.56 23.68
C ILE A 5 -3.61 15.46 22.65
N ASP A 6 -3.32 14.26 22.21
CA ASP A 6 -2.54 13.82 21.06
C ASP A 6 -3.33 13.94 19.75
N ASN A 7 -4.68 13.96 19.81
CA ASN A 7 -5.55 14.12 18.65
C ASN A 7 -5.42 12.93 17.67
N ASP A 8 -5.28 11.74 18.24
CA ASP A 8 -5.20 10.42 17.58
C ASP A 8 -6.60 9.79 17.38
N THR A 9 -7.65 10.46 17.87
CA THR A 9 -9.07 10.04 17.92
C THR A 9 -9.47 9.12 19.07
N LEU A 10 -8.54 8.71 19.94
CA LEU A 10 -8.81 7.97 21.16
C LEU A 10 -8.98 8.93 22.34
N LEU A 11 -10.17 8.93 22.95
CA LEU A 11 -10.39 9.76 24.13
C LEU A 11 -9.49 9.31 25.29
N ASN A 12 -8.88 10.23 26.05
CA ASN A 12 -8.01 9.89 27.19
C ASN A 12 -8.64 9.02 28.29
N ALA A 13 -9.97 8.91 28.32
CA ALA A 13 -10.67 8.00 29.22
C ALA A 13 -10.65 6.53 28.76
N LEU A 14 -10.45 6.29 27.46
CA LEU A 14 -10.30 5.00 26.80
C LEU A 14 -8.85 4.53 26.78
N GLU A 15 -7.90 5.46 26.92
CA GLU A 15 -6.46 5.19 27.04
C GLU A 15 -6.05 4.68 28.44
N ALA A 16 -6.99 4.62 29.39
CA ALA A 16 -6.71 4.19 30.74
C ALA A 16 -6.19 2.73 30.80
N PRO A 17 -5.37 2.36 31.81
CA PRO A 17 -4.81 1.01 31.93
C PRO A 17 -5.80 -0.15 31.98
N ASP A 18 -7.05 0.11 32.37
CA ASP A 18 -8.13 -0.88 32.41
C ASP A 18 -8.93 -0.96 31.10
N ARG A 19 -8.51 -0.21 30.07
CA ARG A 19 -9.14 -0.08 28.75
C ARG A 19 -8.14 -0.40 27.65
N TRP A 20 -7.70 0.59 26.86
CA TRP A 20 -6.68 0.46 25.82
C TRP A 20 -5.26 0.70 26.34
N ASP A 21 -5.06 1.18 27.57
CA ASP A 21 -3.72 1.26 28.23
C ASP A 21 -2.63 1.88 27.34
N THR A 22 -3.03 2.88 26.56
CA THR A 22 -2.18 3.67 25.66
C THR A 22 -1.61 4.89 26.39
N ASN A 23 -0.68 5.58 25.76
CA ASN A 23 -0.05 6.78 26.28
C ASN A 23 -0.84 8.04 25.86
N PRO A 24 -1.55 8.70 26.78
CA PRO A 24 -2.47 9.78 26.47
C PRO A 24 -1.80 11.11 26.17
N VAL A 25 -0.61 11.13 25.57
CA VAL A 25 0.05 12.32 25.03
C VAL A 25 0.88 11.99 23.78
N ASP A 26 0.71 10.80 23.24
CA ASP A 26 1.51 10.16 22.20
C ASP A 26 0.52 9.44 21.30
N ASP A 27 0.44 9.84 20.04
CA ASP A 27 -0.58 9.35 19.13
C ASP A 27 -0.35 7.90 18.68
N ASP A 28 0.89 7.41 18.78
CA ASP A 28 1.33 6.06 18.42
C ASP A 28 2.07 5.46 19.62
N THR A 29 1.35 4.70 20.44
CA THR A 29 1.85 4.21 21.73
C THR A 29 2.93 3.14 21.58
N ASP A 30 2.81 2.28 20.57
CA ASP A 30 3.66 1.10 20.43
C ASP A 30 4.74 1.24 19.35
N GLY A 31 4.63 2.28 18.51
CA GLY A 31 5.65 2.74 17.59
C GLY A 31 5.60 2.05 16.23
N ASP A 32 4.45 1.51 15.84
CA ASP A 32 4.25 0.78 14.58
C ASP A 32 3.79 1.69 13.42
N LEU A 33 3.68 3.00 13.66
CA LEU A 33 3.25 4.07 12.75
C LEU A 33 1.72 4.24 12.62
N LEU A 34 0.92 3.45 13.32
CA LEU A 34 -0.52 3.64 13.39
C LEU A 34 -0.89 4.51 14.61
N ALA A 35 -1.98 5.27 14.47
CA ALA A 35 -2.47 6.08 15.57
C ALA A 35 -3.41 5.26 16.46
N ASP A 36 -3.29 5.37 17.79
CA ASP A 36 -3.99 4.46 18.72
C ASP A 36 -5.50 4.47 18.48
N GLY A 37 -6.11 5.64 18.28
CA GLY A 37 -7.54 5.76 17.99
C GLY A 37 -7.99 5.15 16.66
N TRP A 38 -7.11 5.14 15.66
CA TRP A 38 -7.37 4.51 14.36
C TRP A 38 -7.34 2.99 14.50
N GLU A 39 -6.31 2.46 15.16
CA GLU A 39 -6.17 1.04 15.49
C GLU A 39 -7.35 0.50 16.31
N VAL A 40 -7.76 1.22 17.35
CA VAL A 40 -8.96 0.87 18.14
C VAL A 40 -10.19 0.77 17.26
N SER A 41 -10.38 1.73 16.35
CA SER A 41 -11.54 1.78 15.46
C SER A 41 -11.54 0.62 14.47
N ALA A 42 -10.37 0.30 13.89
CA ALA A 42 -10.18 -0.84 13.00
C ALA A 42 -10.38 -2.17 13.73
N SER A 43 -9.75 -2.34 14.89
CA SER A 43 -9.87 -3.53 15.74
C SER A 43 -11.31 -3.81 16.17
N GLU A 44 -12.05 -2.79 16.64
CA GLU A 44 -13.46 -2.93 17.00
C GLU A 44 -14.31 -3.34 15.79
N ARG A 45 -14.00 -2.83 14.59
CA ARG A 45 -14.68 -3.16 13.33
C ARG A 45 -14.44 -4.60 12.93
N ALA A 46 -13.19 -5.05 12.89
CA ALA A 46 -12.82 -6.43 12.55
C ALA A 46 -13.51 -7.45 13.47
N ILE A 47 -13.55 -7.16 14.78
CA ILE A 47 -14.26 -7.98 15.77
C ILE A 47 -15.77 -7.95 15.54
N SER A 48 -16.36 -6.78 15.26
CA SER A 48 -17.79 -6.64 15.01
C SER A 48 -18.25 -7.39 13.74
N LEU A 49 -17.41 -7.42 12.72
CA LEU A 49 -17.65 -8.18 11.48
C LEU A 49 -17.37 -9.68 11.64
N GLY A 50 -16.67 -10.07 12.71
CA GLY A 50 -16.33 -11.46 12.99
C GLY A 50 -15.23 -12.00 12.09
N LEU A 51 -14.35 -11.12 11.58
CA LEU A 51 -13.19 -11.48 10.77
C LEU A 51 -12.10 -12.13 11.62
N VAL A 52 -12.00 -11.74 12.88
CA VAL A 52 -11.05 -12.30 13.86
C VAL A 52 -11.76 -13.06 14.99
N ASP A 53 -11.10 -14.09 15.52
CA ASP A 53 -11.54 -14.74 16.76
C ASP A 53 -10.93 -14.02 17.98
N ASN A 54 -11.78 -13.29 18.69
CA ASN A 54 -11.42 -12.58 19.91
C ASN A 54 -10.76 -13.52 20.96
N ASN A 55 -11.10 -14.82 21.02
CA ASN A 55 -10.45 -15.71 21.99
C ASN A 55 -8.98 -16.00 21.64
N THR A 56 -8.66 -16.02 20.36
CA THR A 56 -7.30 -16.29 19.87
C THR A 56 -6.41 -15.07 20.13
N LEU A 57 -6.84 -13.87 19.75
CA LEU A 57 -6.10 -12.63 20.02
C LEU A 57 -5.92 -12.38 21.52
N ASN A 58 -6.97 -12.56 22.33
CA ASN A 58 -6.84 -12.43 23.79
C ASN A 58 -5.86 -13.45 24.41
N ALA A 59 -5.68 -14.61 23.79
CA ALA A 59 -4.70 -15.60 24.25
C ALA A 59 -3.25 -15.18 23.94
N LEU A 60 -3.06 -14.35 22.91
CA LEU A 60 -1.79 -13.71 22.55
C LEU A 60 -1.54 -12.45 23.40
N GLY A 61 -2.60 -11.86 23.94
CA GLY A 61 -2.55 -10.66 24.78
C GLY A 61 -3.07 -9.40 24.09
N ALA A 62 -3.37 -9.50 22.80
CA ALA A 62 -3.94 -8.45 21.98
C ALA A 62 -5.46 -8.33 22.18
N ARG A 63 -5.96 -7.11 22.03
CA ARG A 63 -7.39 -6.74 22.13
C ARG A 63 -8.05 -6.58 20.76
N GLY A 64 -7.29 -6.75 19.69
CA GLY A 64 -7.72 -6.71 18.29
C GLY A 64 -6.56 -7.11 17.36
N PRO A 65 -6.79 -7.12 16.03
CA PRO A 65 -5.74 -7.35 15.04
C PRO A 65 -4.76 -6.18 14.88
N MET A 66 -5.13 -4.98 15.35
CA MET A 66 -4.28 -3.78 15.44
C MET A 66 -4.47 -3.24 16.87
N ASP A 67 -3.86 -3.88 17.86
CA ASP A 67 -3.98 -3.46 19.27
C ASP A 67 -2.90 -2.41 19.57
N PRO A 68 -3.26 -1.15 19.92
CA PRO A 68 -2.36 0.01 20.01
C PRO A 68 -1.33 -0.01 21.15
N ARG A 69 -1.01 -1.18 21.68
CA ARG A 69 0.09 -1.38 22.65
C ARG A 69 1.03 -2.49 22.22
N MET A 70 0.71 -3.15 21.13
CA MET A 70 1.36 -4.35 20.65
C MET A 70 1.70 -4.08 19.20
N PRO A 71 2.97 -3.75 18.90
CA PRO A 71 3.36 -3.46 17.54
C PRO A 71 3.09 -4.61 16.58
N ASP A 72 2.98 -5.84 17.09
CA ASP A 72 2.68 -7.08 16.35
C ASP A 72 1.64 -7.83 17.19
N SER A 73 0.37 -7.65 16.85
CA SER A 73 -0.79 -8.11 17.61
C SER A 73 -0.99 -9.62 17.53
N ASP A 74 -0.66 -10.22 16.40
CA ASP A 74 -0.88 -11.64 16.13
C ASP A 74 0.40 -12.50 16.32
N LEU A 75 1.54 -11.85 16.54
CA LEU A 75 2.87 -12.41 16.80
C LEU A 75 3.45 -13.21 15.62
N ASP A 76 3.12 -12.83 14.38
CA ASP A 76 3.68 -13.45 13.18
C ASP A 76 5.05 -12.89 12.76
N GLY A 77 5.45 -11.75 13.35
CA GLY A 77 6.72 -11.08 13.13
C GLY A 77 6.68 -9.91 12.13
N ILE A 78 5.49 -9.50 11.69
CA ILE A 78 5.21 -8.26 10.97
C ILE A 78 4.51 -7.32 11.96
N ASP A 79 4.93 -6.05 11.98
CA ASP A 79 4.26 -5.07 12.83
C ASP A 79 2.89 -4.70 12.19
N ASP A 80 1.85 -4.42 12.97
CA ASP A 80 0.46 -4.23 12.51
C ASP A 80 0.39 -3.13 11.43
N GLY A 81 1.11 -2.02 11.58
CA GLY A 81 1.24 -0.98 10.55
C GLY A 81 1.82 -1.45 9.20
N ALA A 82 2.58 -2.53 9.18
CA ALA A 82 3.17 -3.12 7.96
C ALA A 82 2.39 -4.33 7.42
N GLU A 83 1.34 -4.76 8.10
CA GLU A 83 0.41 -5.78 7.60
C GLU A 83 -0.55 -5.21 6.55
N ASP A 84 -1.09 -6.09 5.69
CA ASP A 84 -2.22 -5.83 4.80
C ASP A 84 -3.35 -6.76 5.26
N PHE A 85 -4.21 -6.25 6.15
CA PHE A 85 -5.16 -7.11 6.88
C PHE A 85 -6.32 -7.60 6.01
N ASP A 86 -6.74 -6.82 5.01
CA ASP A 86 -7.87 -7.15 4.14
C ASP A 86 -7.50 -7.64 2.72
N GLU A 87 -6.20 -7.71 2.43
CA GLU A 87 -5.59 -8.25 1.21
C GLU A 87 -6.08 -7.53 -0.06
N ASP A 88 -6.20 -6.21 -0.01
CA ASP A 88 -6.81 -5.40 -1.06
C ASP A 88 -5.81 -4.77 -2.06
N GLY A 89 -4.52 -5.04 -1.87
CA GLY A 89 -3.46 -4.62 -2.79
C GLY A 89 -3.61 -5.14 -4.23
N LEU A 90 -2.65 -4.79 -5.09
CA LEU A 90 -2.77 -5.11 -6.51
C LEU A 90 -2.61 -6.61 -6.80
N ASN A 91 -3.48 -7.13 -7.69
CA ASN A 91 -3.44 -8.54 -8.04
C ASN A 91 -2.14 -8.94 -8.78
N ARG A 92 -1.34 -9.83 -8.16
CA ARG A 92 -0.09 -10.36 -8.74
C ARG A 92 -0.19 -10.84 -10.17
N THR A 93 -1.25 -11.59 -10.49
CA THR A 93 -1.40 -12.18 -11.81
C THR A 93 -1.60 -11.09 -12.86
N HIS A 94 -2.34 -10.03 -12.51
CA HIS A 94 -2.49 -8.86 -13.38
C HIS A 94 -1.17 -8.11 -13.54
N LEU A 95 -0.42 -7.91 -12.46
CA LEU A 95 0.91 -7.27 -12.52
C LEU A 95 1.88 -8.08 -13.39
N LEU A 96 1.96 -9.40 -13.22
CA LEU A 96 2.81 -10.26 -14.02
C LEU A 96 2.43 -10.22 -15.50
N ASN A 97 1.13 -10.29 -15.82
CA ASN A 97 0.66 -10.18 -17.20
C ASN A 97 0.96 -8.79 -17.82
N ARG A 98 1.10 -7.77 -16.98
CA ARG A 98 1.38 -6.39 -17.39
C ARG A 98 2.86 -6.12 -17.63
N TYR A 99 3.71 -6.45 -16.66
CA TYR A 99 5.14 -6.09 -16.65
C TYR A 99 6.06 -7.25 -17.05
N CYS A 100 5.58 -8.48 -17.00
CA CYS A 100 6.35 -9.66 -17.36
C CYS A 100 5.51 -10.73 -18.08
N PRO A 101 4.83 -10.42 -19.20
CA PRO A 101 3.89 -11.34 -19.86
C PRO A 101 4.51 -12.69 -20.27
N GLY A 102 5.84 -12.81 -20.35
CA GLY A 102 6.57 -14.06 -20.55
C GLY A 102 6.77 -14.92 -19.30
N TRP A 103 6.29 -14.51 -18.12
CA TRP A 103 6.57 -15.16 -16.83
C TRP A 103 6.16 -16.65 -16.77
N ASP A 104 5.12 -17.05 -17.51
CA ASP A 104 4.59 -18.41 -17.55
C ASP A 104 4.88 -19.16 -18.87
N ASP A 105 5.55 -18.52 -19.83
CA ASP A 105 5.91 -19.12 -21.12
C ASP A 105 7.43 -19.09 -21.35
N PRO A 106 8.14 -20.23 -21.21
CA PRO A 106 9.57 -20.32 -21.46
C PRO A 106 10.02 -19.96 -22.89
N GLN A 107 9.07 -19.84 -23.83
CA GLN A 107 9.33 -19.43 -25.21
C GLN A 107 9.14 -17.92 -25.44
N ASN A 108 8.51 -17.22 -24.50
CA ASN A 108 8.33 -15.78 -24.50
C ASN A 108 9.18 -15.16 -23.39
N ALA A 109 10.21 -14.41 -23.75
CA ALA A 109 11.09 -13.76 -22.78
C ALA A 109 10.72 -12.29 -22.53
N GLU A 110 9.57 -11.82 -23.04
CA GLU A 110 9.13 -10.44 -22.84
C GLU A 110 8.84 -10.19 -21.36
N CYS A 111 9.76 -9.48 -20.72
CA CYS A 111 9.72 -9.19 -19.30
C CYS A 111 10.50 -7.91 -18.99
N HIS A 112 9.77 -6.87 -18.61
CA HIS A 112 10.32 -5.56 -18.25
C HIS A 112 10.70 -5.50 -16.77
N ILE A 113 9.95 -6.22 -15.91
CA ILE A 113 10.26 -6.36 -14.49
C ILE A 113 10.26 -7.84 -14.11
N ASP A 114 11.45 -8.43 -14.01
CA ASP A 114 11.63 -9.87 -13.75
C ASP A 114 11.38 -10.22 -12.26
N PRO A 115 10.31 -10.96 -11.92
CA PRO A 115 9.96 -11.32 -10.54
C PRO A 115 11.00 -12.22 -9.87
N THR A 116 11.85 -12.89 -10.64
CA THR A 116 12.89 -13.79 -10.09
C THR A 116 14.13 -13.03 -9.60
N THR A 117 14.25 -11.75 -9.98
CA THR A 117 15.30 -10.87 -9.46
C THR A 117 14.88 -10.29 -8.11
N ASN A 118 15.84 -10.01 -7.23
CA ASN A 118 15.52 -9.39 -5.93
C ASN A 118 14.79 -8.04 -6.04
N LYS A 119 15.01 -7.27 -7.12
CA LYS A 119 14.34 -5.99 -7.32
C LYS A 119 12.93 -6.19 -7.86
N GLY A 120 12.77 -7.03 -8.88
CA GLY A 120 11.47 -7.29 -9.46
C GLY A 120 10.55 -8.06 -8.52
N GLY A 121 11.06 -9.03 -7.75
CA GLY A 121 10.27 -9.71 -6.71
C GLY A 121 9.65 -8.70 -5.73
N ARG A 122 10.48 -7.78 -5.21
CA ARG A 122 9.99 -6.69 -4.35
C ARG A 122 8.99 -5.77 -5.05
N PHE A 123 9.17 -5.43 -6.33
CA PHE A 123 8.15 -4.66 -7.07
C PHE A 123 6.77 -5.30 -7.00
N TYR A 124 6.67 -6.63 -7.16
CA TYR A 124 5.37 -7.29 -7.06
C TYR A 124 4.90 -7.41 -5.62
N ASP A 125 5.78 -7.82 -4.70
CA ASP A 125 5.42 -8.01 -3.29
C ASP A 125 4.99 -6.68 -2.64
N ASP A 126 5.67 -5.57 -2.93
CA ASP A 126 5.34 -4.22 -2.42
C ASP A 126 4.00 -3.72 -2.99
N LEU A 127 3.66 -4.06 -4.25
CA LEU A 127 2.39 -3.65 -4.86
C LEU A 127 1.21 -4.54 -4.48
N GLU A 128 1.46 -5.79 -4.11
CA GLU A 128 0.46 -6.74 -3.62
C GLU A 128 0.02 -6.44 -2.18
N ASN A 129 0.85 -5.72 -1.43
CA ASN A 129 0.71 -5.54 0.01
C ASN A 129 0.44 -4.07 0.32
N TYR A 130 -0.83 -3.67 0.26
CA TYR A 130 -1.24 -2.31 0.61
C TYR A 130 -1.41 -2.25 2.12
N THR A 131 -0.42 -1.67 2.79
CA THR A 131 -0.29 -1.81 4.24
C THR A 131 -1.31 -0.97 4.99
N ASN A 132 -1.65 -1.40 6.21
CA ASN A 132 -2.47 -0.64 7.16
C ASN A 132 -1.93 0.79 7.35
N TYR A 133 -0.60 0.99 7.34
CA TYR A 133 -0.02 2.33 7.40
C TYR A 133 -0.25 3.14 6.13
N GLU A 134 -0.15 2.54 4.94
CA GLU A 134 -0.51 3.22 3.70
C GLU A 134 -2.00 3.58 3.68
N GLU A 135 -2.86 2.74 4.23
CA GLU A 135 -4.28 3.05 4.39
C GLU A 135 -4.52 4.20 5.34
N PHE A 136 -3.84 4.21 6.48
CA PHE A 136 -3.87 5.32 7.43
C PHE A 136 -3.47 6.63 6.74
N GLN A 137 -2.43 6.61 5.90
CA GLN A 137 -1.98 7.79 5.15
C GLN A 137 -2.99 8.25 4.08
N ASN A 138 -3.71 7.32 3.45
CA ASN A 138 -4.67 7.60 2.38
C ASN A 138 -6.13 7.74 2.87
N MET A 139 -6.36 7.58 4.18
CA MET A 139 -7.68 7.64 4.82
C MET A 139 -8.65 6.55 4.32
N THR A 140 -8.12 5.36 4.05
CA THR A 140 -8.90 4.14 3.73
C THR A 140 -9.07 3.27 4.99
N ASP A 141 -9.80 2.17 4.89
CA ASP A 141 -10.21 1.33 6.02
C ASP A 141 -9.53 -0.05 5.96
N PRO A 142 -8.65 -0.38 6.92
CA PRO A 142 -7.81 -1.59 6.89
C PRO A 142 -8.53 -2.89 7.14
N VAL A 143 -9.85 -2.81 7.26
CA VAL A 143 -10.72 -3.96 7.48
C VAL A 143 -11.62 -4.19 6.27
N LEU A 144 -11.75 -3.19 5.40
CA LEU A 144 -12.67 -3.18 4.27
C LEU A 144 -11.93 -2.78 3.00
N ALA A 145 -11.69 -3.79 2.17
CA ALA A 145 -10.99 -3.70 0.89
C ALA A 145 -11.59 -2.73 -0.17
N ASP A 146 -12.64 -1.97 0.14
CA ASP A 146 -13.31 -0.99 -0.73
C ASP A 146 -14.04 -0.01 0.20
N THR A 147 -13.33 1.05 0.60
CA THR A 147 -13.79 2.00 1.63
C THR A 147 -15.04 2.76 1.21
N ASP A 148 -15.16 3.10 -0.09
CA ASP A 148 -16.24 3.95 -0.60
C ASP A 148 -17.39 3.17 -1.29
N GLU A 149 -17.24 1.84 -1.37
CA GLU A 149 -18.19 0.87 -1.91
C GLU A 149 -18.52 1.09 -3.40
N ASP A 150 -17.58 1.63 -4.19
CA ASP A 150 -17.76 1.85 -5.63
C ASP A 150 -17.42 0.61 -6.49
N GLY A 151 -16.77 -0.39 -5.88
CA GLY A 151 -16.36 -1.64 -6.49
C GLY A 151 -14.89 -1.69 -6.94
N TRP A 152 -14.10 -0.67 -6.63
CA TRP A 152 -12.64 -0.68 -6.75
C TRP A 152 -12.01 -0.86 -5.37
N ALA A 153 -10.93 -1.63 -5.31
CA ALA A 153 -10.21 -1.82 -4.06
C ALA A 153 -9.32 -0.61 -3.74
N ASP A 154 -9.16 -0.27 -2.47
CA ASP A 154 -8.50 0.97 -2.04
C ASP A 154 -7.05 1.02 -2.52
N GLY A 155 -6.31 -0.08 -2.38
CA GLY A 155 -4.94 -0.20 -2.91
C GLY A 155 -4.87 0.04 -4.44
N SER A 156 -5.88 -0.41 -5.18
CA SER A 156 -6.00 -0.12 -6.61
C SER A 156 -6.39 1.32 -6.88
N GLU A 157 -7.30 1.91 -6.12
CA GLU A 157 -7.70 3.30 -6.28
C GLU A 157 -6.51 4.24 -6.09
N VAL A 158 -5.78 4.10 -4.98
CA VAL A 158 -4.60 4.93 -4.65
C VAL A 158 -3.51 4.76 -5.71
N TYR A 159 -3.21 3.53 -6.13
CA TYR A 159 -2.17 3.30 -7.12
C TYR A 159 -2.47 3.97 -8.48
N HIS A 160 -3.73 3.94 -8.92
CA HIS A 160 -4.15 4.37 -10.26
C HIS A 160 -4.58 5.84 -10.36
N GLN A 161 -4.44 6.62 -9.28
CA GLN A 161 -4.65 8.07 -9.31
C GLN A 161 -3.64 8.77 -10.25
N ASP A 162 -3.98 9.98 -10.68
CA ASP A 162 -3.14 10.85 -11.53
C ASP A 162 -3.23 12.27 -10.94
N HIS A 163 -2.38 12.53 -9.94
CA HIS A 163 -2.48 13.71 -9.09
C HIS A 163 -2.17 15.03 -9.81
N ASP A 164 -1.25 15.02 -10.76
CA ASP A 164 -0.84 16.20 -11.54
C ASP A 164 -1.41 16.24 -12.97
N ASN A 165 -2.14 15.20 -13.37
CA ASN A 165 -2.84 15.06 -14.65
C ASN A 165 -1.89 15.02 -15.85
N ASP A 166 -0.72 14.40 -15.70
CA ASP A 166 0.22 14.21 -16.81
C ASP A 166 0.01 12.90 -17.58
N GLY A 167 -0.80 11.99 -17.03
CA GLY A 167 -1.16 10.70 -17.60
C GLY A 167 -0.29 9.54 -17.13
N MET A 168 0.56 9.73 -16.11
CA MET A 168 1.17 8.67 -15.31
C MET A 168 0.31 8.35 -14.08
N TRP A 169 0.55 7.19 -13.48
CA TRP A 169 -0.17 6.75 -12.29
C TRP A 169 0.65 7.07 -11.06
N SER A 170 0.05 7.71 -10.05
CA SER A 170 0.74 8.20 -8.85
C SER A 170 1.45 7.10 -8.08
N GLY A 171 0.88 5.90 -7.98
CA GLY A 171 1.57 4.77 -7.35
C GLY A 171 2.78 4.28 -8.16
N TRP A 172 2.69 4.32 -9.49
CA TRP A 172 3.82 4.00 -10.37
C TRP A 172 4.93 5.06 -10.28
N GLU A 173 4.54 6.33 -10.23
CA GLU A 173 5.45 7.44 -10.04
C GLU A 173 6.21 7.31 -8.73
N PHE A 174 5.48 7.08 -7.63
CA PHE A 174 6.06 6.87 -6.32
C PHE A 174 7.05 5.71 -6.30
N TYR A 175 6.69 4.54 -6.86
CA TYR A 175 7.58 3.38 -6.90
C TYR A 175 8.89 3.67 -7.64
N PHE A 176 8.83 4.42 -8.75
CA PHE A 176 9.99 4.77 -9.55
C PHE A 176 10.64 6.10 -9.13
N ASP A 177 10.47 6.56 -7.89
CA ASP A 177 11.09 7.80 -7.38
C ASP A 177 10.81 9.03 -8.26
N PHE A 178 9.60 9.12 -8.83
CA PHE A 178 9.04 10.30 -9.49
C PHE A 178 8.15 11.08 -8.51
N ASP A 179 7.80 12.31 -8.84
CA ASP A 179 6.97 13.16 -7.97
C ASP A 179 5.54 13.21 -8.53
N PRO A 180 4.55 12.53 -7.91
CA PRO A 180 3.17 12.50 -8.37
C PRO A 180 2.49 13.89 -8.48
N PHE A 181 3.16 14.94 -8.00
CA PHE A 181 2.68 16.32 -8.04
C PHE A 181 3.49 17.21 -9.00
N ASP A 182 4.43 16.67 -9.79
CA ASP A 182 5.25 17.39 -10.78
C ASP A 182 5.18 16.79 -12.20
N ALA A 183 4.16 17.22 -12.94
CA ALA A 183 3.87 16.82 -14.33
C ALA A 183 5.02 17.02 -15.34
N ALA A 184 6.11 17.68 -14.94
CA ALA A 184 7.30 17.83 -15.77
C ALA A 184 8.11 16.53 -15.89
N ASP A 185 8.05 15.65 -14.89
CA ASP A 185 8.85 14.43 -14.89
C ASP A 185 8.36 13.38 -15.90
N ALA A 186 7.08 13.39 -16.30
CA ALA A 186 6.56 12.64 -17.45
C ALA A 186 7.38 12.80 -18.73
N PHE A 187 7.99 13.97 -18.93
CA PHE A 187 8.75 14.31 -20.13
C PHE A 187 10.25 13.99 -20.02
N VAL A 188 10.69 13.49 -18.88
CA VAL A 188 12.08 13.10 -18.64
C VAL A 188 12.31 11.67 -19.12
N ASP A 189 13.43 11.46 -19.80
CA ASP A 189 13.98 10.13 -20.12
C ASP A 189 14.99 9.81 -19.00
N SER A 190 14.56 9.00 -18.05
CA SER A 190 15.27 8.84 -16.77
C SER A 190 16.45 7.88 -16.85
N ASP A 191 16.43 6.92 -17.77
CA ASP A 191 17.49 5.93 -17.94
C ASP A 191 18.32 6.12 -19.21
N GLY A 192 17.90 7.00 -20.12
CA GLY A 192 18.63 7.44 -21.29
C GLY A 192 18.48 6.51 -22.50
N ASP A 193 17.43 5.70 -22.56
CA ASP A 193 17.16 4.81 -23.69
C ASP A 193 16.43 5.47 -24.87
N GLY A 194 15.98 6.71 -24.68
CA GLY A 194 15.29 7.53 -25.67
C GLY A 194 13.77 7.59 -25.53
N TYR A 195 13.19 6.96 -24.50
CA TYR A 195 11.78 7.02 -24.15
C TYR A 195 11.59 7.82 -22.86
N ASN A 196 10.51 8.60 -22.76
CA ASN A 196 10.22 9.35 -21.55
C ASN A 196 9.35 8.53 -20.59
N ASN A 197 9.38 8.89 -19.30
CA ASN A 197 8.66 8.20 -18.23
C ASN A 197 7.18 7.96 -18.57
N LYS A 198 6.49 8.95 -19.15
CA LYS A 198 5.09 8.80 -19.58
C LYS A 198 4.90 7.72 -20.63
N CYS A 199 5.81 7.61 -21.60
CA CYS A 199 5.70 6.55 -22.60
C CYS A 199 5.95 5.17 -21.98
N GLU A 200 6.89 5.08 -21.07
CA GLU A 200 7.22 3.84 -20.38
C GLU A 200 6.10 3.37 -19.45
N ASN A 201 5.48 4.27 -18.69
CA ASN A 201 4.29 3.98 -17.90
C ASN A 201 3.16 3.41 -18.78
N LYS A 202 2.91 4.05 -19.93
CA LYS A 202 1.88 3.61 -20.88
C LYS A 202 2.12 2.21 -21.46
N TRP A 203 3.38 1.83 -21.66
CA TRP A 203 3.76 0.55 -22.25
C TRP A 203 4.30 -0.47 -21.24
N ASN A 204 4.22 -0.15 -19.94
CA ASN A 204 4.62 -1.01 -18.84
C ASN A 204 6.08 -1.44 -18.88
N THR A 205 6.96 -0.52 -19.31
CA THR A 205 8.41 -0.72 -19.25
C THR A 205 8.99 -0.12 -17.97
N ASN A 206 10.23 -0.48 -17.65
CA ASN A 206 10.94 -0.03 -16.46
C ASN A 206 11.78 1.23 -16.76
N PRO A 207 11.38 2.41 -16.27
CA PRO A 207 11.99 3.72 -16.58
C PRO A 207 13.32 3.98 -15.89
N LYS A 208 13.86 2.96 -15.22
CA LYS A 208 15.16 2.98 -14.54
C LYS A 208 16.11 1.94 -15.12
N ASP A 209 15.72 1.24 -16.19
CA ASP A 209 16.52 0.22 -16.83
C ASP A 209 16.56 0.45 -18.35
N PRO A 210 17.70 0.96 -18.89
CA PRO A 210 17.81 1.33 -20.30
C PRO A 210 17.79 0.12 -21.27
N THR A 211 17.63 -1.09 -20.74
CA THR A 211 17.41 -2.32 -21.53
C THR A 211 15.93 -2.73 -21.61
N SER A 212 15.05 -2.07 -20.86
CA SER A 212 13.61 -2.27 -20.85
C SER A 212 12.92 -1.08 -21.52
N PHE A 213 12.69 -1.17 -22.82
CA PHE A 213 12.05 -0.11 -23.60
C PHE A 213 10.82 -0.61 -24.36
N PRO A 214 9.91 0.30 -24.75
CA PRO A 214 8.78 -0.01 -25.62
C PRO A 214 9.19 -0.72 -26.92
N SER A 215 8.38 -1.71 -27.32
CA SER A 215 8.62 -2.55 -28.49
C SER A 215 8.32 -1.84 -29.82
N GLN A 216 8.81 -2.38 -30.95
CA GLN A 216 8.58 -1.79 -32.27
C GLN A 216 7.08 -1.81 -32.63
N GLY A 217 6.42 -0.66 -32.52
CA GLY A 217 4.98 -0.48 -32.80
C GLY A 217 4.25 0.25 -31.68
N GLU A 218 4.87 0.36 -30.52
CA GLU A 218 4.38 1.12 -29.37
C GLU A 218 4.70 2.60 -29.57
N LEU A 219 3.65 3.38 -29.85
CA LEU A 219 3.81 4.79 -30.18
C LEU A 219 3.73 5.66 -28.92
N CYS A 220 4.83 6.37 -28.67
CA CYS A 220 4.89 7.51 -27.77
C CYS A 220 4.40 8.75 -28.52
N THR A 221 3.09 9.03 -28.50
CA THR A 221 2.57 10.31 -28.98
C THR A 221 2.53 11.29 -27.81
N ASN A 222 2.99 12.52 -28.05
CA ASN A 222 3.04 13.60 -27.05
C ASN A 222 1.64 14.23 -26.80
N ASP A 223 0.58 13.42 -26.79
CA ASP A 223 -0.80 13.93 -26.67
C ASP A 223 -1.18 14.22 -25.21
#